data_AF-M3CXD7-F1
#
_entry.id   AF-M3CXD7-F1
#
_cell.length_a   1.000
_cell.length_b   1.000
_cell.length_c   1.000
_cell.angle_alpha   90.00
_cell.angle_beta   90.00
_cell.angle_gamma   90.00
#
_symmetry.space_group_name_H-M   'P 1'
#
loop_
_entity.id
_entity.type
_entity.pdbx_description
1 polymer ?
#
loop_
_entity_poly.entity_id
_entity_poly.type
_entity_poly.pdbx_seq_one_letter_code
_entity_poly.pdbx_strand_id
1 'polypeptide(L)'
;MTSSTDSGVPPFHRLLSFYSNRNPHDSQTIRLQDSVTGNLALGLDFPVACAVALGRHLFLRNVSFFSLSIFVPTISWRSTPLEGLQVDAKKEYTCSELVSEARRQNFGIMGVVECAGLWALAADVKSGLLQGEDVEEFKRGDILRTVAERRRDNRDQVLPLWRGGPISVAGHSWVVGRVFGVEVYREKED
;
A
#
# COMPACT_ATOMS: atom_id res chain seq x y z
N MET A 1 5.96 -28.92 -3.10
CA MET A 1 5.61 -28.11 -1.92
C MET A 1 4.32 -27.36 -2.25
N THR A 2 3.29 -27.57 -1.45
CA THR A 2 1.87 -27.32 -1.75
C THR A 2 1.46 -25.85 -1.72
N SER A 3 0.87 -25.40 -2.84
CA SER A 3 -0.31 -24.54 -3.02
C SER A 3 -0.50 -23.30 -2.14
N SER A 4 -0.60 -22.14 -2.81
CA SER A 4 -1.53 -21.08 -2.43
C SER A 4 -2.19 -20.52 -3.68
N THR A 5 -3.32 -21.13 -4.04
CA THR A 5 -4.49 -20.52 -4.69
C THR A 5 -4.22 -19.32 -5.61
N ASP A 6 -4.27 -19.59 -6.92
CA ASP A 6 -4.77 -18.65 -7.91
C ASP A 6 -6.23 -18.32 -7.54
N SER A 7 -6.42 -17.47 -6.54
CA SER A 7 -7.70 -16.82 -6.32
C SER A 7 -7.94 -16.06 -7.62
N GLY A 8 -8.95 -16.41 -8.42
CA GLY A 8 -9.28 -15.74 -9.69
C GLY A 8 -9.61 -14.23 -9.59
N VAL A 9 -9.25 -13.62 -8.47
CA VAL A 9 -9.25 -12.18 -8.17
C VAL A 9 -8.01 -11.54 -8.81
N PRO A 10 -8.22 -10.56 -9.71
CA PRO A 10 -7.11 -9.84 -10.35
C PRO A 10 -6.18 -9.15 -9.34
N PRO A 11 -4.87 -9.04 -9.62
CA PRO A 11 -3.92 -8.43 -8.68
C PRO A 11 -4.28 -7.02 -8.22
N PHE A 12 -4.80 -6.17 -9.12
CA PHE A 12 -5.24 -4.83 -8.73
C PHE A 12 -6.43 -4.86 -7.77
N HIS A 13 -7.36 -5.80 -7.97
CA HIS A 13 -8.50 -6.01 -7.08
C HIS A 13 -8.02 -6.55 -5.73
N ARG A 14 -6.94 -7.34 -5.69
CA ARG A 14 -6.31 -7.79 -4.45
C ARG A 14 -5.71 -6.63 -3.65
N LEU A 15 -5.03 -5.68 -4.29
CA LEU A 15 -4.58 -4.43 -3.64
C LEU A 15 -5.75 -3.66 -3.04
N LEU A 16 -6.87 -3.57 -3.77
CA LEU A 16 -8.07 -2.89 -3.30
C LEU A 16 -8.76 -3.64 -2.16
N SER A 17 -8.72 -4.98 -2.18
CA SER A 17 -9.28 -5.83 -1.14
C SER A 17 -8.66 -5.58 0.23
N PHE A 18 -7.40 -5.13 0.28
CA PHE A 18 -6.78 -4.67 1.52
C PHE A 18 -7.66 -3.61 2.20
N TYR A 19 -8.19 -2.64 1.45
CA TYR A 19 -9.03 -1.60 2.00
C TYR A 19 -10.46 -2.08 2.26
N SER A 20 -11.10 -2.76 1.31
CA SER A 20 -12.51 -3.13 1.44
C SER A 20 -12.74 -4.17 2.56
N ASN A 21 -11.82 -5.10 2.78
CA ASN A 21 -11.94 -6.12 3.84
C ASN A 21 -11.89 -5.57 5.26
N ARG A 22 -11.65 -4.26 5.45
CA ARG A 22 -11.70 -3.62 6.77
C ARG A 22 -13.12 -3.40 7.26
N ASN A 23 -14.11 -3.41 6.38
CA ASN A 23 -15.50 -3.39 6.76
C ASN A 23 -16.02 -4.83 6.91
N PRO A 24 -16.43 -5.26 8.11
CA PRO A 24 -16.88 -6.63 8.34
C PRO A 24 -18.21 -6.97 7.65
N HIS A 25 -18.94 -5.96 7.15
CA HIS A 25 -20.26 -6.11 6.54
C HIS A 25 -20.26 -5.91 5.02
N ASP A 26 -19.17 -5.39 4.44
CA ASP A 26 -19.07 -5.14 3.00
C ASP A 26 -17.60 -5.22 2.55
N SER A 27 -17.25 -6.32 1.88
CA SER A 27 -15.90 -6.55 1.35
C SER A 27 -15.72 -6.10 -0.11
N GLN A 28 -16.76 -5.53 -0.73
CA GLN A 28 -16.75 -5.14 -2.14
C GLN A 28 -16.67 -3.63 -2.35
N THR A 29 -17.04 -2.85 -1.33
CA THR A 29 -16.97 -1.39 -1.37
C THR A 29 -15.85 -0.88 -0.48
N ILE A 30 -15.05 0.05 -1.00
CA ILE A 30 -14.12 0.83 -0.18
C ILE A 30 -14.80 2.15 0.14
N ARG A 31 -15.11 2.38 1.41
CA ARG A 31 -15.54 3.70 1.90
C ARG A 31 -14.31 4.54 2.20
N LEU A 32 -14.48 5.86 2.21
CA LEU A 32 -13.37 6.77 2.52
C LEU A 32 -12.71 6.42 3.87
N GLN A 33 -13.52 6.07 4.88
CA GLN A 33 -13.02 5.65 6.19
C GLN A 33 -12.18 4.37 6.09
N ASP A 34 -12.63 3.34 5.37
CA ASP A 34 -11.88 2.08 5.20
C ASP A 34 -10.52 2.34 4.52
N SER A 35 -10.53 3.26 3.56
CA SER A 35 -9.36 3.77 2.84
C SER A 35 -8.34 4.44 3.78
N VAL A 36 -8.82 5.33 4.66
CA VAL A 36 -8.01 6.01 5.68
C VAL A 36 -7.46 5.01 6.68
N THR A 37 -8.31 4.14 7.23
CA THR A 37 -7.93 3.07 8.17
C THR A 37 -6.87 2.16 7.56
N GLY A 38 -6.96 1.85 6.26
CA GLY A 38 -5.94 1.08 5.56
C GLY A 38 -4.62 1.82 5.41
N ASN A 39 -4.66 3.10 5.06
CA ASN A 39 -3.45 3.93 4.97
C ASN A 39 -2.76 4.10 6.34
N LEU A 40 -3.54 4.25 7.41
CA LEU A 40 -3.02 4.31 8.79
C LEU A 40 -2.37 2.98 9.20
N ALA A 41 -2.92 1.84 8.80
CA ALA A 41 -2.30 0.53 9.04
C ALA A 41 -0.99 0.33 8.27
N LEU A 42 -0.78 1.07 7.18
CA LEU A 42 0.51 1.18 6.50
C LEU A 42 1.47 2.14 7.22
N GLY A 43 1.10 2.71 8.38
CA GLY A 43 1.96 3.61 9.15
C GLY A 43 2.06 5.04 8.59
N LEU A 44 1.18 5.42 7.65
CA LEU A 44 1.08 6.80 7.20
C LEU A 44 0.47 7.67 8.30
N ASP A 45 0.93 8.91 8.43
CA ASP A 45 0.32 9.89 9.31
C ASP A 45 -1.13 10.20 8.88
N PHE A 46 -1.92 10.78 9.78
CA PHE A 46 -3.33 11.02 9.50
C PHE A 46 -3.59 11.99 8.33
N PRO A 47 -2.91 13.16 8.23
CA PRO A 47 -3.04 14.04 7.07
C PRO A 47 -2.72 13.38 5.73
N VAL A 48 -1.60 12.64 5.65
CA VAL A 48 -1.17 11.94 4.43
C VAL A 48 -2.12 10.78 4.12
N ALA A 49 -2.54 10.02 5.13
CA ALA A 49 -3.54 8.96 4.97
C ALA A 49 -4.85 9.50 4.39
N CYS A 50 -5.33 10.66 4.85
CA CYS A 50 -6.50 11.34 4.31
C CYS A 50 -6.28 11.80 2.86
N ALA A 51 -5.14 12.43 2.57
CA ALA A 51 -4.83 12.92 1.22
C ALA A 51 -4.76 11.77 0.20
N VAL A 52 -4.09 10.67 0.55
CA VAL A 52 -3.97 9.47 -0.30
C VAL A 52 -5.34 8.80 -0.47
N ALA A 53 -6.14 8.70 0.59
CA ALA A 53 -7.50 8.17 0.51
C ALA A 53 -8.38 9.01 -0.43
N LEU A 54 -8.37 10.33 -0.28
CA LEU A 54 -9.12 11.23 -1.17
C LEU A 54 -8.65 11.11 -2.62
N GLY A 55 -7.34 11.10 -2.87
CA GLY A 55 -6.77 10.92 -4.21
C GLY A 55 -7.26 9.64 -4.88
N ARG A 56 -7.20 8.50 -4.18
CA ARG A 56 -7.71 7.21 -4.66
C ARG A 56 -9.20 7.28 -4.99
N HIS A 57 -10.00 7.89 -4.13
CA HIS A 57 -11.45 7.96 -4.31
C HIS A 57 -11.87 8.93 -5.42
N LEU A 58 -11.11 9.99 -5.68
CA LEU A 58 -11.32 10.86 -6.83
C LEU A 58 -10.92 10.18 -8.14
N PHE A 59 -9.82 9.43 -8.13
CA PHE A 59 -9.30 8.76 -9.30
C PHE A 59 -10.12 7.52 -9.71
N LEU A 60 -10.52 6.69 -8.74
CA LEU A 60 -11.28 5.44 -8.96
C LEU A 60 -12.78 5.60 -8.75
N ARG A 61 -13.31 6.83 -8.75
CA ARG A 61 -14.73 7.12 -8.50
C ARG A 61 -15.60 6.40 -9.54
N ASN A 62 -16.42 5.45 -9.08
CA ASN A 62 -17.22 4.61 -9.98
C ASN A 62 -18.66 4.34 -9.53
N VAL A 63 -19.11 4.88 -8.39
CA VAL A 63 -20.48 4.69 -7.88
C VAL A 63 -21.39 5.86 -8.25
N SER A 64 -21.05 7.09 -7.86
CA SER A 64 -21.84 8.29 -8.15
C SER A 64 -20.98 9.54 -8.05
N PHE A 65 -21.35 10.62 -8.74
CA PHE A 65 -20.60 11.88 -8.75
C PHE A 65 -20.42 12.48 -7.35
N PHE A 66 -21.42 12.32 -6.47
CA PHE A 66 -21.39 12.84 -5.09
C PHE A 66 -20.90 11.82 -4.06
N SER A 67 -20.58 10.59 -4.47
CA SER A 67 -20.14 9.54 -3.56
C SER A 67 -18.63 9.34 -3.64
N LEU A 68 -17.97 9.40 -2.48
CA LEU A 68 -16.57 8.98 -2.30
C LEU A 68 -16.53 7.49 -1.92
N SER A 69 -17.27 6.65 -2.62
CA SER A 69 -17.20 5.19 -2.46
C SER A 69 -16.68 4.57 -3.74
N ILE A 70 -15.86 3.55 -3.60
CA ILE A 70 -15.30 2.77 -4.71
C ILE A 70 -15.90 1.38 -4.65
N PHE A 71 -16.60 0.95 -5.69
CA PHE A 71 -17.09 -0.41 -5.82
C PHE A 71 -16.08 -1.25 -6.60
N VAL A 72 -15.35 -2.14 -5.92
CA VAL A 72 -14.21 -2.87 -6.51
C VAL A 72 -14.59 -3.68 -7.76
N PRO A 73 -15.72 -4.42 -7.80
CA PRO A 73 -16.03 -5.28 -8.95
C PRO A 73 -16.22 -4.56 -10.29
N THR A 74 -16.59 -3.27 -10.31
CA THR A 74 -16.78 -2.51 -11.56
C THR A 74 -15.51 -1.86 -12.09
N ILE A 75 -14.38 -2.00 -11.40
CA ILE A 75 -13.10 -1.45 -11.84
C ILE A 75 -12.55 -2.31 -12.98
N SER A 76 -12.34 -1.67 -14.13
CA SER A 76 -11.84 -2.31 -15.36
C SER A 76 -10.38 -2.74 -15.26
N TRP A 77 -9.58 -2.07 -14.42
CA TRP A 77 -8.18 -2.43 -14.19
C TRP A 77 -8.06 -3.76 -13.44
N ARG A 78 -7.42 -4.72 -14.09
CA ARG A 78 -7.17 -6.06 -13.55
C ARG A 78 -5.73 -6.21 -13.07
N SER A 79 -4.81 -5.62 -13.80
CA SER A 79 -3.39 -5.67 -13.48
C SER A 79 -2.88 -4.41 -12.80
N THR A 80 -1.78 -4.57 -12.09
CA THR A 80 -1.10 -3.46 -11.42
C THR A 80 -0.30 -2.63 -12.42
N PRO A 81 -0.07 -1.33 -12.16
CA PRO A 81 0.72 -0.48 -13.05
C PRO A 81 2.17 -0.94 -13.32
N LEU A 82 2.72 -1.80 -12.46
CA LEU A 82 4.06 -2.38 -12.59
C LEU A 82 4.04 -3.81 -13.16
N GLU A 83 2.90 -4.28 -13.65
CA GLU A 83 2.81 -5.56 -14.34
C GLU A 83 3.75 -5.54 -15.56
N GLY A 84 4.57 -6.58 -15.69
CA GLY A 84 5.56 -6.71 -16.76
C GLY A 84 6.93 -6.09 -16.48
N LEU A 85 7.08 -5.30 -15.41
CA LEU A 85 8.38 -4.69 -15.05
C LEU A 85 9.35 -5.79 -14.65
N GLN A 86 10.39 -6.05 -15.42
CA GLN A 86 11.35 -7.12 -15.09
C GLN A 86 12.31 -6.63 -14.00
N VAL A 87 12.29 -7.29 -12.84
CA VAL A 87 13.22 -7.06 -11.72
C VAL A 87 13.71 -8.41 -11.19
N ASP A 88 14.91 -8.42 -10.60
CA ASP A 88 15.41 -9.59 -9.89
C ASP A 88 14.87 -9.57 -8.45
N ALA A 89 14.05 -10.57 -8.10
CA ALA A 89 13.45 -10.69 -6.79
C ALA A 89 14.49 -10.71 -5.64
N LYS A 90 15.71 -11.17 -5.91
CA LYS A 90 16.79 -11.27 -4.90
C LYS A 90 17.64 -10.01 -4.79
N LYS A 91 17.47 -9.05 -5.71
CA LYS A 91 18.23 -7.80 -5.71
C LYS A 91 17.52 -6.75 -4.87
N GLU A 92 18.30 -5.89 -4.22
CA GLU A 92 17.83 -4.68 -3.57
C GLU A 92 18.01 -3.47 -4.50
N TYR A 93 17.02 -2.57 -4.50
CA TYR A 93 16.94 -1.44 -5.42
C TYR A 93 16.79 -0.12 -4.67
N THR A 94 17.58 0.87 -5.07
CA THR A 94 17.30 2.28 -4.74
C THR A 94 16.11 2.80 -5.55
N CYS A 95 15.51 3.91 -5.11
CA CYS A 95 14.44 4.59 -5.86
C CYS A 95 14.89 4.93 -7.29
N SER A 96 16.11 5.46 -7.45
CA SER A 96 16.67 5.83 -8.75
C SER A 96 16.89 4.64 -9.66
N GLU A 97 17.36 3.50 -9.13
CA GLU A 97 17.52 2.28 -9.93
C GLU A 97 16.17 1.76 -10.41
N LEU A 98 15.17 1.69 -9.52
CA LEU A 98 13.84 1.20 -9.87
C LEU A 98 13.15 2.10 -10.91
N VAL A 99 13.25 3.41 -10.76
CA VAL A 99 12.75 4.39 -11.73
C VAL A 99 13.52 4.29 -13.07
N SER A 100 14.84 4.07 -13.01
CA SER A 100 15.65 3.91 -14.22
C SER A 100 15.30 2.63 -14.97
N GLU A 101 15.04 1.53 -14.26
CA GLU A 101 14.57 0.27 -14.86
C GLU A 101 13.19 0.43 -15.50
N ALA A 102 12.26 1.11 -14.82
CA ALA A 102 10.96 1.42 -15.39
C ALA A 102 11.09 2.24 -16.69
N ARG A 103 11.90 3.30 -16.70
CA ARG A 103 12.15 4.12 -17.89
C ARG A 103 12.81 3.31 -19.02
N ARG A 104 13.80 2.47 -18.68
CA ARG A 104 14.52 1.62 -19.64
C ARG A 104 13.58 0.62 -20.32
N GLN A 105 12.62 0.10 -19.56
CA GLN A 105 11.62 -0.85 -20.06
C GLN A 105 10.39 -0.15 -20.66
N ASN A 106 10.48 1.16 -20.94
CA ASN A 106 9.42 1.99 -21.53
C ASN A 106 8.11 2.02 -20.74
N PHE A 107 8.18 1.91 -19.40
CA PHE A 107 7.04 2.23 -18.56
C PHE A 107 6.79 3.74 -18.66
N GLY A 108 5.55 4.10 -18.99
CA GLY A 108 5.12 5.50 -19.05
C GLY A 108 5.24 6.21 -17.70
N ILE A 109 4.88 7.50 -17.68
CA ILE A 109 4.96 8.35 -16.47
C ILE A 109 4.28 7.69 -15.25
N MET A 110 3.14 7.02 -15.47
CA MET A 110 2.45 6.29 -14.40
C MET A 110 3.31 5.19 -13.78
N GLY A 111 4.02 4.38 -14.57
CA GLY A 111 4.90 3.35 -14.02
C GLY A 111 6.08 3.93 -13.24
N VAL A 112 6.62 5.08 -13.69
CA VAL A 112 7.68 5.80 -12.95
C VAL A 112 7.17 6.32 -11.60
N VAL A 113 5.98 6.92 -11.58
CA VAL A 113 5.35 7.42 -10.35
C VAL A 113 5.04 6.26 -9.40
N GLU A 114 4.56 5.14 -9.93
CA GLU A 114 4.26 3.94 -9.14
C GLU A 114 5.52 3.26 -8.58
N CYS A 115 6.63 3.23 -9.32
CA CYS A 115 7.93 2.78 -8.78
C CYS A 115 8.39 3.67 -7.62
N ALA A 116 8.32 4.99 -7.78
CA ALA A 116 8.68 5.92 -6.72
C ALA A 116 7.74 5.80 -5.51
N GLY A 117 6.45 5.62 -5.74
CA GLY A 117 5.43 5.41 -4.71
C GLY A 117 5.64 4.09 -3.96
N LEU A 118 5.92 2.99 -4.67
CA LEU A 118 6.23 1.69 -4.07
C LEU A 118 7.51 1.78 -3.23
N TRP A 119 8.56 2.42 -3.72
CA TRP A 119 9.76 2.66 -2.93
C TRP A 119 9.45 3.49 -1.67
N ALA A 120 8.73 4.60 -1.83
CA ALA A 120 8.34 5.46 -0.70
C ALA A 120 7.50 4.69 0.33
N LEU A 121 6.70 3.72 -0.11
CA LEU A 121 5.86 2.91 0.75
C LEU A 121 6.58 1.73 1.39
N ALA A 122 7.43 1.00 0.68
CA ALA A 122 7.88 -0.34 1.10
C ALA A 122 9.39 -0.46 1.31
N ALA A 123 10.20 0.49 0.83
CA ALA A 123 11.64 0.44 1.04
C ALA A 123 11.98 0.46 2.53
N ASP A 124 12.98 -0.32 2.91
CA ASP A 124 13.48 -0.39 4.28
C ASP A 124 13.89 1.01 4.74
N VAL A 125 13.49 1.38 5.96
CA VAL A 125 13.68 2.73 6.47
C VAL A 125 15.15 3.03 6.77
N LYS A 126 15.94 2.01 7.15
CA LYS A 126 17.35 2.16 7.53
C LYS A 126 18.25 2.16 6.30
N SER A 127 18.07 1.21 5.39
CA SER A 127 18.91 1.08 4.18
C SER A 127 18.45 1.98 3.05
N GLY A 128 17.17 2.36 3.01
CA GLY A 128 16.57 3.06 1.88
C GLY A 128 16.45 2.20 0.62
N LEU A 129 16.58 0.88 0.75
CA LEU A 129 16.51 -0.08 -0.34
C LEU A 129 15.17 -0.82 -0.34
N LEU A 130 14.65 -1.08 -1.53
CA LEU A 130 13.45 -1.89 -1.76
C LEU A 130 13.89 -3.27 -2.27
N GLN A 131 13.37 -4.34 -1.67
CA GLN A 131 13.66 -5.67 -2.18
C GLN A 131 12.89 -5.92 -3.48
N GLY A 132 13.51 -6.61 -4.44
CA GLY A 132 12.83 -7.02 -5.67
C GLY A 132 11.60 -7.88 -5.39
N GLU A 133 11.63 -8.66 -4.31
CA GLU A 133 10.47 -9.42 -3.82
C GLU A 133 9.27 -8.51 -3.49
N ASP A 134 9.49 -7.32 -2.90
CA ASP A 134 8.41 -6.36 -2.63
C ASP A 134 7.75 -5.87 -3.94
N VAL A 135 8.52 -5.76 -5.03
CA VAL A 135 8.01 -5.42 -6.37
C VAL A 135 7.18 -6.56 -6.95
N GLU A 136 7.63 -7.80 -6.78
CA GLU A 136 6.86 -8.98 -7.18
C GLU A 136 5.57 -9.13 -6.35
N GLU A 137 5.61 -8.84 -5.06
CA GLU A 137 4.43 -8.79 -4.20
C GLU A 137 3.46 -7.67 -4.62
N PHE A 138 3.98 -6.51 -5.05
CA PHE A 138 3.14 -5.45 -5.59
C PHE A 138 2.42 -5.94 -6.84
N LYS A 139 3.11 -6.60 -7.77
CA LYS A 139 2.50 -7.16 -8.98
C LYS A 139 1.44 -8.22 -8.71
N ARG A 140 1.60 -9.01 -7.63
CA ARG A 140 0.61 -9.98 -7.16
C ARG A 140 -0.55 -9.35 -6.38
N GLY A 141 -0.34 -8.13 -5.87
CA GLY A 141 -1.29 -7.36 -5.11
C GLY A 141 -1.31 -7.65 -3.61
N ASP A 142 -0.22 -8.18 -3.06
CA ASP A 142 -0.11 -8.60 -1.65
C ASP A 142 0.72 -7.65 -0.78
N ILE A 143 1.54 -6.78 -1.39
CA ILE A 143 2.50 -5.91 -0.70
C ILE A 143 1.90 -5.05 0.41
N LEU A 144 0.66 -4.56 0.28
CA LEU A 144 0.04 -3.72 1.31
C LEU A 144 -0.16 -4.48 2.61
N ARG A 145 -0.46 -5.79 2.52
CA ARG A 145 -0.59 -6.67 3.67
C ARG A 145 0.77 -6.88 4.32
N THR A 146 1.77 -7.26 3.52
CA THR A 146 3.15 -7.47 3.98
C THR A 146 3.72 -6.23 4.68
N VAL A 147 3.52 -5.05 4.10
CA VAL A 147 3.99 -3.78 4.67
C VAL A 147 3.26 -3.44 5.97
N ALA A 148 1.94 -3.65 6.02
CA ALA A 148 1.17 -3.42 7.24
C ALA A 148 1.63 -4.35 8.38
N GLU A 149 1.84 -5.64 8.09
CA GLU A 149 2.36 -6.62 9.05
C GLU A 149 3.77 -6.24 9.51
N ARG A 150 4.68 -5.93 8.57
CA ARG A 150 6.05 -5.48 8.84
C ARG A 150 6.07 -4.28 9.80
N ARG A 151 5.19 -3.30 9.62
CA ARG A 151 5.13 -2.08 10.45
C ARG A 151 4.41 -2.27 11.77
N ARG A 152 3.42 -3.15 11.81
CA ARG A 152 2.73 -3.49 13.06
C ARG A 152 3.71 -4.06 14.07
N ASP A 153 4.60 -4.95 13.63
CA ASP A 153 5.45 -5.74 14.54
C ASP A 153 6.91 -5.23 14.61
N ASN A 154 7.25 -4.14 13.92
CA ASN A 154 8.59 -3.57 13.91
C ASN A 154 8.62 -2.04 13.94
N ARG A 155 9.00 -1.47 15.10
CA ARG A 155 9.17 -0.02 15.27
C ARG A 155 10.31 0.57 14.45
N ASP A 156 11.29 -0.23 14.03
CA ASP A 156 12.38 0.24 13.17
C ASP A 156 11.90 0.56 11.74
N GLN A 157 10.68 0.15 11.39
CA GLN A 157 10.06 0.35 10.06
C GLN A 157 9.03 1.49 10.06
N VAL A 158 9.00 2.30 11.12
CA VAL A 158 8.25 3.56 11.17
C VAL A 158 8.76 4.47 10.06
N LEU A 159 7.86 4.98 9.23
CA LEU A 159 8.25 5.91 8.17
C LEU A 159 8.77 7.23 8.75
N PRO A 160 9.81 7.83 8.16
CA PRO A 160 10.17 9.21 8.46
C PRO A 160 9.11 10.17 7.89
N LEU A 161 9.05 11.40 8.43
CA LEU A 161 8.07 12.42 8.03
C LEU A 161 8.01 12.68 6.52
N TRP A 162 9.16 12.75 5.86
CA TRP A 162 9.23 13.03 4.42
C TRP A 162 8.72 11.86 3.55
N ARG A 163 8.57 10.65 4.12
CA ARG A 163 7.86 9.50 3.51
C ARG A 163 6.42 9.37 4.02
N GLY A 164 5.92 10.36 4.75
CA GLY A 164 4.55 10.42 5.26
C GLY A 164 4.33 9.68 6.58
N GLY A 165 5.38 9.38 7.35
CA GLY A 165 5.22 8.82 8.69
C GLY A 165 4.91 9.87 9.76
N PRO A 166 4.69 9.46 11.03
CA PRO A 166 4.23 10.35 12.09
C PRO A 166 5.33 11.20 12.73
N ILE A 167 4.96 12.39 13.22
CA ILE A 167 5.84 13.26 14.04
C ILE A 167 6.15 12.59 15.39
N SER A 168 5.14 11.96 16.00
CA SER A 168 5.25 11.25 17.27
C SER A 168 4.69 9.85 17.11
N VAL A 169 5.56 8.85 17.22
CA VAL A 169 5.19 7.43 17.06
C VAL A 169 4.18 7.00 18.12
N ALA A 170 4.46 7.31 19.39
CA ALA A 170 3.62 6.93 20.52
C ALA A 170 2.25 7.64 20.49
N GLY A 171 2.25 8.95 20.18
CA GLY A 171 1.00 9.70 20.04
C GLY A 171 0.15 9.19 18.87
N HIS A 172 0.80 8.93 17.74
CA HIS A 172 0.14 8.39 16.56
C HIS A 172 -0.45 7.00 16.80
N SER A 173 0.33 6.04 17.32
CA SER A 173 -0.17 4.68 17.57
C SER A 173 -1.33 4.69 18.56
N TRP A 174 -1.28 5.54 19.59
CA TRP A 174 -2.38 5.71 20.54
C TRP A 174 -3.65 6.27 19.87
N VAL A 175 -3.56 7.37 19.12
CA VAL A 175 -4.72 7.98 18.45
C VAL A 175 -5.32 7.01 17.44
N VAL A 176 -4.48 6.37 16.62
CA VAL A 176 -4.90 5.45 15.56
C VAL A 176 -5.56 4.20 16.14
N GLY A 177 -5.00 3.62 17.19
CA GLY A 177 -5.62 2.52 17.93
C GLY A 177 -6.94 2.93 18.56
N ARG A 178 -7.00 4.10 19.20
CA ARG A 178 -8.18 4.52 19.97
C ARG A 178 -9.38 4.95 19.11
N VAL A 179 -9.11 5.63 18.00
CA VAL A 179 -10.13 6.24 17.13
C VAL A 179 -10.49 5.35 15.94
N PHE A 180 -9.50 4.66 15.36
CA PHE A 180 -9.67 3.87 14.14
C PHE A 180 -9.59 2.36 14.37
N GLY A 181 -9.25 1.91 15.59
CA GLY A 181 -9.11 0.49 15.91
C GLY A 181 -7.94 -0.17 15.18
N VAL A 182 -6.96 0.62 14.75
CA VAL A 182 -5.80 0.14 13.98
C VAL A 182 -4.58 0.08 14.88
N GLU A 183 -3.91 -1.06 14.86
CA GLU A 183 -2.70 -1.27 15.63
C GLU A 183 -1.46 -1.15 14.74
N VAL A 184 -0.54 -0.27 15.14
CA VAL A 184 0.75 -0.04 14.48
C VAL A 184 1.84 0.09 15.54
N TYR A 185 3.06 -0.34 15.22
CA TYR A 185 4.24 -0.13 16.08
C TYR A 185 4.12 -0.79 17.46
N ARG A 186 3.65 -2.04 17.51
CA ARG A 186 3.66 -2.84 18.74
C ARG A 186 5.09 -2.98 19.25
N GLU A 187 5.24 -2.90 20.57
CA GLU A 187 6.47 -3.34 21.21
C GLU A 187 6.54 -4.87 21.10
N LYS A 188 7.71 -5.41 20.76
CA LYS A 188 7.96 -6.83 20.98
C LYS A 188 7.99 -7.02 22.49
N GLU A 189 7.02 -7.76 23.02
CA GLU A 189 7.14 -8.29 24.37
C GLU A 189 8.29 -9.32 24.33
N ASP A 190 9.36 -9.03 25.07
CA ASP A 190 10.49 -9.96 25.29
C ASP A 190 10.09 -11.12 26.21
#